data_AF-A0A7K4DG46-F1
#
_entry.id   AF-A0A7K4DG46-F1
#
_cell.length_a   1.000
_cell.length_b   1.000
_cell.length_c   1.000
_cell.angle_alpha   90.00
_cell.angle_beta   90.00
_cell.angle_gamma   90.00
#
_symmetry.space_group_name_H-M   'P 1'
#
loop_
_entity.id
_entity.type
_entity.pdbx_description
1 polymer ?
#
loop_
_entity_poly.entity_id
_entity_poly.type
_entity_poly.pdbx_seq_one_letter_code
_entity_poly.pdbx_strand_id
1 'polypeptide(L)'
;IPLITIDTATIAINVGGAAIPLFVTIGMVARNRVLLPKTLAAIAVVTIAAHMFATPVPGLGITMPFYIAPLTGAAVGLLLARGCRTAPELAYAGGTMGTLLGADILNLANPTVFTSLAGGAATTLSIGGAGIFDGIFVTGVFSVLLAGYAGRHLRQSAGVCPQEPEE
;
A
#
# COMPACT_ATOMS: atom_id res chain seq x y z
N ILE A 1 -1.06 4.48 17.57
CA ILE A 1 -0.05 4.26 18.63
C ILE A 1 0.99 5.37 18.51
N PRO A 2 1.14 6.28 19.47
CA PRO A 2 2.15 7.33 19.40
C PRO A 2 3.56 6.70 19.34
N LEU A 3 4.41 7.24 18.47
CA LEU A 3 5.80 6.79 18.28
C LEU A 3 6.78 7.81 18.84
N ILE A 4 6.70 9.05 18.37
CA ILE A 4 7.62 10.14 18.72
C ILE A 4 6.89 11.48 18.71
N THR A 5 7.28 12.39 19.60
CA THR A 5 6.81 13.78 19.60
C THR A 5 7.98 14.69 19.26
N ILE A 6 7.79 15.52 18.24
CA ILE A 6 8.76 16.52 17.78
C ILE A 6 8.09 17.88 17.94
N ASP A 7 8.63 18.71 18.84
CA ASP A 7 8.05 19.99 19.25
C ASP A 7 6.58 19.84 19.73
N THR A 8 5.63 20.22 18.89
CA THR A 8 4.19 20.12 19.13
C THR A 8 3.51 19.02 18.30
N ALA A 9 4.24 18.38 17.37
CA ALA A 9 3.70 17.34 16.50
C ALA A 9 3.98 15.94 17.07
N THR A 10 2.94 15.13 17.26
CA THR A 10 3.09 13.72 17.64
C THR A 10 2.93 12.85 16.40
N ILE A 11 3.98 12.11 16.06
CA ILE A 11 3.94 11.07 15.04
C ILE A 11 3.40 9.80 15.69
N ALA A 12 2.35 9.24 15.11
CA ALA A 12 1.75 7.97 15.52
C ALA A 12 1.78 6.96 14.37
N ILE A 13 1.63 5.68 14.69
CA ILE A 13 1.40 4.61 13.73
C ILE A 13 0.00 4.02 13.89
N ASN A 14 -0.68 3.79 12.78
CA ASN A 14 -1.97 3.16 12.69
C ASN A 14 -1.83 1.63 12.67
N VAL A 15 -2.61 0.93 13.50
CA VAL A 15 -2.56 -0.53 13.54
C VAL A 15 -3.16 -1.14 12.27
N GLY A 16 -4.32 -0.65 11.82
CA GLY A 16 -5.00 -1.16 10.64
C GLY A 16 -4.35 -0.71 9.32
N GLY A 17 -3.93 0.54 9.25
CA GLY A 17 -3.35 1.16 8.05
C GLY A 17 -1.86 0.92 7.84
N ALA A 18 -1.08 0.63 8.89
CA ALA A 18 0.37 0.44 8.75
C ALA A 18 0.87 -0.88 9.34
N ALA A 19 0.58 -1.16 10.61
CA ALA A 19 1.17 -2.34 11.29
C ALA A 19 0.67 -3.67 10.72
N ILE A 20 -0.65 -3.85 10.60
CA ILE A 20 -1.26 -5.07 10.05
C ILE A 20 -0.79 -5.31 8.61
N PRO A 21 -0.85 -4.33 7.68
CA PRO A 21 -0.34 -4.53 6.32
C PRO A 21 1.12 -4.95 6.28
N LEU A 22 1.98 -4.32 7.10
CA LEU A 22 3.39 -4.67 7.21
C LEU A 22 3.58 -6.14 7.63
N PHE A 23 2.93 -6.56 8.72
CA PHE A 23 3.06 -7.94 9.20
C PHE A 23 2.48 -8.96 8.23
N VAL A 24 1.36 -8.65 7.57
CA VAL A 24 0.76 -9.52 6.56
C VAL A 24 1.71 -9.68 5.37
N THR A 25 2.26 -8.58 4.84
CA THR A 25 3.23 -8.63 3.73
C THR A 25 4.50 -9.39 4.11
N ILE A 26 5.06 -9.15 5.30
CA ILE A 26 6.21 -9.93 5.80
C ILE A 26 5.86 -11.42 5.89
N GLY A 27 4.69 -11.76 6.44
CA GLY A 27 4.24 -13.15 6.57
C GLY A 27 4.05 -13.85 5.22
N MET A 28 3.61 -13.13 4.18
CA MET A 28 3.47 -13.67 2.82
C MET A 28 4.82 -14.00 2.19
N VAL A 29 5.82 -13.11 2.35
CA VAL A 29 7.18 -13.34 1.87
C VAL A 29 7.84 -14.48 2.66
N ALA A 30 7.73 -14.47 3.99
CA ALA A 30 8.33 -15.49 4.85
C ALA A 30 7.78 -16.90 4.62
N ARG A 31 6.51 -17.01 4.19
CA ARG A 31 5.86 -18.28 3.82
C ARG A 31 6.00 -18.63 2.34
N ASN A 32 6.86 -17.95 1.58
CA ASN A 32 7.07 -18.14 0.15
C ASN A 32 5.79 -18.06 -0.71
N ARG A 33 4.74 -17.37 -0.24
CA ARG A 33 3.51 -17.15 -1.03
C ARG A 33 3.74 -16.22 -2.21
N VAL A 34 4.76 -15.36 -2.09
CA VAL A 34 5.21 -14.43 -3.13
C VAL A 34 6.72 -14.35 -3.14
N LEU A 35 7.29 -14.17 -4.32
CA LEU A 35 8.73 -13.96 -4.47
C LEU A 35 9.11 -12.55 -4.00
N LEU A 36 10.16 -12.45 -3.17
CA LEU A 36 10.66 -11.18 -2.66
C LEU A 36 10.97 -10.16 -3.78
N PRO A 37 11.66 -10.52 -4.88
CA PRO A 37 11.92 -9.56 -5.96
C PRO A 37 10.65 -9.00 -6.61
N LYS A 38 9.63 -9.84 -6.81
CA LYS A 38 8.33 -9.40 -7.35
C LYS A 38 7.59 -8.51 -6.36
N THR A 39 7.68 -8.82 -5.08
CA THR A 39 7.09 -8.01 -4.01
C THR A 39 7.73 -6.63 -3.96
N LEU A 40 9.06 -6.56 -3.96
CA LEU A 40 9.79 -5.28 -3.98
C LEU A 40 9.49 -4.46 -5.24
N ALA A 41 9.40 -5.11 -6.41
CA ALA A 41 9.01 -4.44 -7.65
C ALA A 41 7.58 -3.88 -7.57
N ALA A 42 6.63 -4.65 -7.03
CA ALA A 42 5.26 -4.20 -6.84
C ALA A 42 5.18 -2.99 -5.90
N ILE A 43 5.88 -3.06 -4.77
CA ILE A 43 5.98 -1.97 -3.81
C ILE A 43 6.58 -0.74 -4.46
N ALA A 44 7.70 -0.87 -5.18
CA ALA A 44 8.36 0.27 -5.82
C ALA A 44 7.44 1.02 -6.80
N VAL A 45 6.72 0.30 -7.67
CA VAL A 45 5.82 0.92 -8.65
C VAL A 45 4.65 1.63 -7.95
N VAL A 46 4.02 0.98 -6.97
CA VAL A 46 2.91 1.58 -6.24
C VAL A 46 3.38 2.75 -5.38
N THR A 47 4.57 2.70 -4.79
CA THR A 47 5.19 3.81 -4.07
C THR A 47 5.30 5.05 -4.96
N ILE A 48 5.82 4.88 -6.18
CA ILE A 48 5.96 6.00 -7.13
C ILE A 48 4.58 6.58 -7.46
N ALA A 49 3.62 5.73 -7.81
CA ALA A 49 2.26 6.18 -8.14
C ALA A 49 1.60 6.89 -6.95
N ALA A 50 1.60 6.29 -5.77
CA ALA A 50 1.00 6.86 -4.57
C ALA A 50 1.65 8.20 -4.22
N HIS A 51 2.98 8.32 -4.30
CA HIS A 51 3.68 9.56 -4.02
C HIS A 51 3.32 10.68 -5.02
N MET A 52 3.21 10.36 -6.32
CA MET A 52 2.85 11.33 -7.35
C MET A 52 1.45 11.91 -7.20
N PHE A 53 0.51 11.13 -6.67
CA PHE A 53 -0.89 11.53 -6.49
C PHE A 53 -1.24 11.97 -5.06
N ALA A 54 -0.30 11.82 -4.12
CA ALA A 54 -0.46 12.26 -2.74
C ALA A 54 -0.33 13.78 -2.63
N THR A 55 -1.31 14.40 -1.99
CA THR A 55 -1.38 15.84 -1.72
C THR A 55 -1.48 16.06 -0.22
N PRO A 56 -0.48 16.72 0.41
CA PRO A 56 -0.56 17.12 1.80
C PRO A 56 -1.53 18.30 1.96
N VAL A 57 -2.51 18.14 2.83
CA VAL A 57 -3.54 19.14 3.14
C VAL A 57 -3.48 19.47 4.63
N PRO A 58 -3.13 20.71 5.02
CA PRO A 58 -3.07 21.12 6.41
C PRO A 58 -4.38 20.86 7.16
N GLY A 59 -4.28 20.28 8.36
CA GLY A 59 -5.44 19.92 9.19
C GLY A 59 -6.20 18.65 8.76
N LEU A 60 -5.97 18.14 7.54
CA LEU A 60 -6.58 16.90 7.03
C LEU A 60 -5.57 15.74 6.91
N GLY A 61 -4.28 16.06 6.72
CA GLY A 61 -3.21 15.09 6.52
C GLY A 61 -2.90 14.89 5.03
N ILE A 62 -2.39 13.71 4.68
CA ILE A 62 -2.03 13.40 3.29
C ILE A 62 -3.22 12.70 2.62
N THR A 63 -3.62 13.21 1.46
CA THR A 63 -4.79 12.72 0.73
C THR A 63 -4.42 12.33 -0.70
N MET A 64 -5.16 11.42 -1.31
CA MET A 64 -5.03 11.08 -2.73
C MET A 64 -6.37 10.56 -3.27
N PRO A 65 -6.61 10.53 -4.59
CA PRO A 65 -7.80 9.90 -5.13
C PRO A 65 -7.83 8.40 -4.77
N PHE A 66 -8.92 7.95 -4.15
CA PHE A 66 -8.99 6.64 -3.48
C PHE A 66 -8.72 5.44 -4.40
N TYR A 67 -8.93 5.58 -5.71
CA TYR A 67 -8.80 4.50 -6.69
C TYR A 67 -7.37 4.33 -7.22
N ILE A 68 -6.48 5.30 -7.05
CA ILE A 68 -5.12 5.27 -7.64
C ILE A 68 -4.36 4.04 -7.16
N ALA A 69 -4.14 3.94 -5.86
CA ALA A 69 -3.34 2.84 -5.33
C ALA A 69 -3.99 1.45 -5.51
N PRO A 70 -5.31 1.24 -5.31
CA PRO A 70 -5.93 -0.05 -5.57
C PRO A 70 -5.79 -0.51 -7.02
N LEU A 71 -5.97 0.40 -7.98
CA LEU A 71 -5.86 0.08 -9.40
C LEU A 71 -4.40 -0.19 -9.78
N THR A 72 -3.45 0.61 -9.31
CA THR A 72 -2.03 0.37 -9.56
C THR A 72 -1.57 -0.95 -8.94
N GLY A 73 -1.95 -1.22 -7.68
CA GLY A 73 -1.65 -2.48 -7.00
C GLY A 73 -2.19 -3.69 -7.76
N ALA A 74 -3.47 -3.65 -8.15
CA ALA A 74 -4.08 -4.72 -8.94
C ALA A 74 -3.40 -4.92 -10.30
N ALA A 75 -3.14 -3.84 -11.04
CA ALA A 75 -2.50 -3.90 -12.34
C ALA A 75 -1.08 -4.49 -12.25
N VAL A 76 -0.26 -3.98 -11.33
CA VAL A 76 1.12 -4.45 -11.15
C VAL A 76 1.16 -5.88 -10.64
N GLY A 77 0.28 -6.24 -9.71
CA GLY A 77 0.14 -7.62 -9.21
C GLY A 77 -0.20 -8.60 -10.33
N LEU A 78 -1.17 -8.26 -11.20
CA LEU A 78 -1.53 -9.05 -12.37
C LEU A 78 -0.37 -9.18 -13.36
N LEU A 79 0.33 -8.09 -13.64
CA LEU A 79 1.47 -8.10 -14.58
C LEU A 79 2.61 -8.97 -14.06
N LEU A 80 3.01 -8.81 -12.80
CA LEU A 80 4.13 -9.56 -12.20
C LEU A 80 3.81 -11.04 -11.94
N ALA A 81 2.55 -11.36 -11.68
CA ALA A 81 2.06 -12.72 -11.60
C ALA A 81 1.67 -13.33 -12.95
N ARG A 82 1.71 -12.55 -14.06
CA ARG A 82 1.20 -12.95 -15.38
C ARG A 82 -0.25 -13.46 -15.32
N GLY A 83 -1.07 -12.87 -14.47
CA GLY A 83 -2.47 -13.26 -14.25
C GLY A 83 -2.65 -14.57 -13.46
N CYS A 84 -1.60 -15.14 -12.86
CA CYS A 84 -1.66 -16.41 -12.13
C CYS A 84 -2.04 -16.26 -10.66
N ARG A 85 -2.04 -17.39 -9.92
CA ARG A 85 -2.60 -17.50 -8.56
C ARG A 85 -2.02 -16.47 -7.58
N THR A 86 -0.77 -16.06 -7.77
CA THR A 86 -0.05 -15.10 -6.90
C THR A 86 -0.40 -13.63 -7.17
N ALA A 87 -1.27 -13.33 -8.15
CA ALA A 87 -1.64 -11.96 -8.50
C ALA A 87 -2.31 -11.18 -7.35
N PRO A 88 -3.29 -11.74 -6.62
CA PRO A 88 -3.92 -11.04 -5.50
C PRO A 88 -2.94 -10.76 -4.35
N GLU A 89 -2.02 -11.68 -4.09
CA GLU A 89 -0.99 -11.52 -3.07
C GLU A 89 -0.01 -10.39 -3.41
N LEU A 90 0.48 -10.35 -4.65
CA LEU A 90 1.34 -9.26 -5.12
C LEU A 90 0.58 -7.93 -5.17
N ALA A 91 -0.71 -7.95 -5.52
CA ALA A 91 -1.56 -6.78 -5.52
C ALA A 91 -1.78 -6.23 -4.10
N TYR A 92 -2.01 -7.10 -3.12
CA TYR A 92 -2.07 -6.72 -1.71
C TYR A 92 -0.76 -6.08 -1.26
N ALA A 93 0.35 -6.78 -1.42
CA ALA A 93 1.65 -6.34 -0.91
C ALA A 93 2.12 -5.04 -1.57
N GLY A 94 1.98 -4.93 -2.89
CA GLY A 94 2.28 -3.70 -3.61
C GLY A 94 1.33 -2.58 -3.22
N GLY A 95 0.01 -2.84 -3.25
CA GLY A 95 -1.03 -1.88 -2.93
C GLY A 95 -0.87 -1.29 -1.53
N THR A 96 -0.70 -2.11 -0.50
CA THR A 96 -0.61 -1.62 0.88
C THR A 96 0.74 -0.98 1.18
N MET A 97 1.84 -1.73 1.03
CA MET A 97 3.17 -1.25 1.42
C MET A 97 3.67 -0.15 0.50
N GLY A 98 3.33 -0.20 -0.80
CA GLY A 98 3.63 0.89 -1.72
C GLY A 98 2.87 2.17 -1.36
N THR A 99 1.60 2.08 -0.99
CA THR A 99 0.86 3.28 -0.53
C THR A 99 1.41 3.82 0.77
N LEU A 100 1.69 2.95 1.75
CA LEU A 100 2.30 3.35 3.01
C LEU A 100 3.62 4.09 2.80
N LEU A 101 4.46 3.58 1.89
CA LEU A 101 5.73 4.23 1.58
C LEU A 101 5.51 5.54 0.81
N GLY A 102 4.78 5.51 -0.29
CA GLY A 102 4.65 6.64 -1.21
C GLY A 102 3.76 7.76 -0.70
N ALA A 103 2.58 7.43 -0.19
CA ALA A 103 1.64 8.41 0.34
C ALA A 103 2.14 8.95 1.69
N ASP A 104 2.51 8.08 2.63
CA ASP A 104 2.81 8.54 4.00
C ASP A 104 4.29 8.78 4.23
N ILE A 105 5.13 7.74 4.15
CA ILE A 105 6.52 7.83 4.62
C ILE A 105 7.33 8.86 3.81
N LEU A 106 7.25 8.86 2.48
CA LEU A 106 8.00 9.80 1.65
C LEU A 106 7.55 11.25 1.83
N ASN A 107 6.25 11.48 2.03
CA ASN A 107 5.73 12.82 2.28
C ASN A 107 6.05 13.31 3.70
N LEU A 108 5.89 12.46 4.72
CA LEU A 108 6.21 12.81 6.11
C LEU A 108 7.72 12.95 6.34
N ALA A 109 8.56 12.24 5.57
CA ALA A 109 10.01 12.42 5.59
C ALA A 109 10.47 13.73 4.95
N ASN A 110 9.62 14.40 4.16
CA ASN A 110 9.93 15.69 3.58
C ASN A 110 9.70 16.80 4.63
N PRO A 111 10.77 17.51 5.09
CA PRO A 111 10.64 18.50 6.15
C PRO A 111 9.68 19.65 5.82
N THR A 112 9.59 20.03 4.55
CA THR A 112 8.69 21.10 4.07
C THR A 112 7.23 20.65 4.19
N VAL A 113 6.94 19.39 3.86
CA VAL A 113 5.60 18.83 4.00
C VAL A 113 5.26 18.65 5.48
N PHE A 114 6.17 18.08 6.27
CA PHE A 114 5.97 17.90 7.70
C PHE A 114 5.63 19.21 8.42
N THR A 115 6.39 20.28 8.16
CA THR A 115 6.13 21.60 8.75
C THR A 115 4.80 22.21 8.29
N SER A 116 4.44 22.03 7.01
CA SER A 116 3.14 22.47 6.48
C SER A 116 1.95 21.75 7.13
N LEU A 117 2.13 20.48 7.51
CA LEU A 117 1.10 19.68 8.17
C LEU A 117 1.03 19.91 9.67
N ALA A 118 2.17 20.16 10.33
CA ALA A 118 2.27 20.38 11.77
C ALA A 118 1.68 21.72 12.22
N GLY A 119 1.58 22.71 11.33
CA GLY A 119 0.66 23.85 11.47
C GLY A 119 0.64 24.56 12.83
N GLY A 120 1.80 24.75 13.48
CA GLY A 120 1.97 25.56 14.70
C GLY A 120 1.21 25.15 15.97
N ALA A 121 0.29 24.19 15.91
CA ALA A 121 -0.52 23.70 17.03
C ALA A 121 -0.28 22.20 17.26
N ALA A 122 -0.65 21.71 18.45
CA ALA A 122 -0.46 20.31 18.81
C ALA A 122 -1.22 19.39 17.83
N THR A 123 -0.50 18.79 16.89
CA THR A 123 -1.08 18.04 15.77
C THR A 123 -0.59 16.60 15.81
N THR A 124 -1.52 15.64 15.80
CA THR A 124 -1.15 14.22 15.68
C THR A 124 -1.11 13.82 14.21
N LEU A 125 0.06 13.45 13.73
CA LEU A 125 0.27 12.93 12.38
C LEU A 125 0.39 11.40 12.46
N SER A 126 -0.61 10.69 11.94
CA SER A 126 -0.67 9.24 12.00
C SER A 126 -0.22 8.62 10.67
N ILE A 127 0.90 7.88 10.70
CA ILE A 127 1.37 7.01 9.63
C ILE A 127 0.39 5.83 9.51
N GLY A 128 -0.10 5.60 8.30
CA GLY A 128 -1.22 4.71 8.02
C GLY A 128 -2.58 5.33 8.34
N GLY A 129 -2.66 6.67 8.25
CA GLY A 129 -3.88 7.47 8.37
C GLY A 129 -4.58 7.50 9.73
N ALA A 130 -5.71 8.21 9.76
CA ALA A 130 -6.35 8.71 10.98
C ALA A 130 -7.42 7.78 11.60
N GLY A 131 -7.82 6.69 10.92
CA GLY A 131 -8.90 5.79 11.36
C GLY A 131 -8.54 4.30 11.31
N ILE A 132 -9.36 3.44 11.90
CA ILE A 132 -9.09 1.98 11.97
C ILE A 132 -9.01 1.33 10.58
N PHE A 133 -9.86 1.78 9.65
CA PHE A 133 -9.87 1.35 8.25
C PHE A 133 -9.34 2.46 7.36
N ASP A 134 -8.04 2.73 7.48
CA ASP A 134 -7.38 3.72 6.65
C ASP A 134 -7.39 3.34 5.15
N GLY A 135 -7.17 4.34 4.29
CA GLY A 135 -7.05 4.19 2.84
C GLY A 135 -6.05 3.11 2.43
N ILE A 136 -5.00 2.85 3.22
CA ILE A 136 -4.04 1.77 2.94
C ILE A 136 -4.67 0.39 3.13
N PHE A 137 -5.40 0.16 4.21
CA PHE A 137 -6.10 -1.12 4.43
C PHE A 137 -7.12 -1.37 3.31
N VAL A 138 -7.93 -0.34 3.03
CA VAL A 138 -8.95 -0.38 1.98
C VAL A 138 -8.30 -0.61 0.60
N THR A 139 -7.14 0.00 0.36
CA THR A 139 -6.32 -0.24 -0.84
C THR A 139 -5.93 -1.71 -0.96
N GLY A 140 -5.45 -2.34 0.11
CA GLY A 140 -5.14 -3.76 0.10
C GLY A 140 -6.33 -4.62 -0.26
N VAL A 141 -7.49 -4.38 0.37
CA VAL A 141 -8.73 -5.13 0.10
C VAL A 141 -9.15 -4.99 -1.37
N PHE A 142 -9.25 -3.76 -1.89
CA PHE A 142 -9.66 -3.55 -3.27
C PHE A 142 -8.64 -4.09 -4.28
N SER A 143 -7.33 -3.96 -4.00
CA SER A 143 -6.28 -4.50 -4.88
C SER A 143 -6.42 -6.01 -5.05
N VAL A 144 -6.66 -6.73 -3.94
CA VAL A 144 -6.90 -8.18 -3.93
C VAL A 144 -8.15 -8.54 -4.72
N LEU A 145 -9.26 -7.84 -4.47
CA LEU A 145 -10.53 -8.13 -5.14
C LEU A 145 -10.43 -7.92 -6.65
N LEU A 146 -9.83 -6.81 -7.08
CA LEU A 146 -9.64 -6.51 -8.50
C LEU A 146 -8.69 -7.51 -9.17
N ALA A 147 -7.53 -7.78 -8.58
CA ALA A 147 -6.58 -8.75 -9.12
C ALA A 147 -7.16 -10.17 -9.16
N GLY A 148 -7.91 -10.57 -8.14
CA GLY A 148 -8.57 -11.88 -8.09
C GLY A 148 -9.70 -12.01 -9.11
N TYR A 149 -10.50 -10.96 -9.30
CA TYR A 149 -11.54 -10.95 -10.32
C TYR A 149 -10.95 -10.99 -11.73
N ALA A 150 -10.05 -10.06 -12.06
CA ALA A 150 -9.45 -9.97 -13.39
C ALA A 150 -8.56 -11.18 -13.69
N GLY A 151 -7.78 -11.66 -12.73
CA GLY A 151 -6.92 -12.83 -12.89
C GLY A 151 -7.72 -14.09 -13.19
N ARG A 152 -8.86 -14.31 -12.53
CA ARG A 152 -9.77 -15.42 -12.87
C ARG A 152 -10.26 -15.35 -14.32
N HIS A 153 -10.68 -14.17 -14.77
CA HIS A 153 -11.17 -13.97 -16.12
C HIS A 153 -10.07 -14.20 -17.18
N LEU A 154 -8.85 -13.71 -16.93
CA LEU A 154 -7.69 -13.90 -17.81
C LEU A 154 -7.30 -15.38 -17.93
N ARG A 155 -7.34 -16.14 -16.83
CA ARG A 155 -7.03 -17.57 -16.83
C ARG A 155 -8.05 -18.37 -17.63
N GLN A 156 -9.34 -18.04 -17.51
CA GLN A 156 -10.41 -18.69 -18.27
C GLN A 156 -10.34 -18.36 -19.77
N SER A 157 -9.95 -17.13 -20.12
CA SER A 157 -10.00 -16.65 -21.51
C SER A 157 -8.75 -16.97 -22.33
N ALA A 158 -7.57 -17.02 -21.70
CA ALA A 158 -6.29 -16.99 -22.43
C ALA A 158 -5.26 -18.05 -22.01
N GLY A 159 -5.59 -18.98 -21.10
CA GLY A 159 -4.68 -20.10 -20.74
C GLY A 159 -3.31 -19.65 -20.22
N VAL A 160 -3.22 -18.43 -19.66
CA VAL A 160 -1.97 -17.67 -19.44
C VAL A 160 -1.05 -18.24 -18.35
N CYS A 161 -1.49 -19.28 -17.63
CA CYS A 161 -0.67 -19.88 -16.59
C CYS A 161 0.04 -21.14 -17.10
N PRO A 162 1.39 -21.18 -17.08
CA PRO A 162 2.11 -22.43 -17.09
C PRO A 162 1.58 -23.31 -15.94
N GLN A 163 1.48 -24.62 -16.18
CA GLN A 163 1.16 -25.57 -15.13
C GLN A 163 2.22 -25.46 -14.02
N GLU A 164 1.90 -24.78 -12.92
CA GLU A 164 2.65 -24.93 -11.68
C GLU A 164 2.28 -26.30 -11.10
N PRO A 165 3.26 -27.10 -10.64
CA PRO A 165 2.97 -28.39 -10.03
C PRO A 165 2.04 -28.18 -8.84
N GLU A 166 1.01 -29.03 -8.75
CA GLU A 166 0.20 -29.15 -7.54
C GLU A 166 1.12 -29.63 -6.41
N GLU A 167 1.37 -28.78 -5.42
CA GLU A 167 1.83 -29.20 -4.08
C GLU A 167 0.63 -29.53 -3.20
#